data_AF-A0AAW1HBD6-F1
#
_entry.id   AF-A0AAW1HBD6-F1
#
_cell.length_a   1.000
_cell.length_b   1.000
_cell.length_c   1.000
_cell.angle_alpha   90.00
_cell.angle_beta   90.00
_cell.angle_gamma   90.00
#
_symmetry.space_group_name_H-M   'P 1'
#
loop_
_entity.id
_entity.type
_entity.pdbx_description
1 polymer ?
#
loop_
_entity_poly.entity_id
_entity_poly.type
_entity_poly.pdbx_seq_one_letter_code
_entity_poly.pdbx_strand_id
1 'polypeptide(L)'
;MTTQSTTVIFINTLLQKCKSLNQIKQIQSHLLITGLFQHSLSSRFKLLDITAVAAHGNLSYATAIFDSITHPLRNDYNALIRGHAQSVIPQNALALLVIMMRASQKPDALTCSFALKACARAMRKVEARLIHSLVVRGGFVADVLLQTTLLDCYAKVGEFGDARKVFDEMSKRDIASWNALIFGLAQGSCPNEAIELFHRMCREGLKANEVTVLGALSACSQIGALNEGDKVWRYIKEEGFDVSVSVCNAVIDMYSKCGFVDKAYDVFRKMSCEKSVITWNTMIMGFGMHGHGVEAIQLLNEMEKIGVQSDQLTYLGVLCACNHAGMVDEGYELFSVMETKGITRNLKHYGTVVDLLGRAGRLTEAYDIIKSMPFLPDIVLWQTLLGACKTYGNVELAEIASRKLIEMGSHSCGDFVLLSHVYATYQRWNDVGRVRDAMKFKDVRKVPGFSYTEVDGVLHKFVNGDQSHSCWREIYAKLDEIMFRIKEHGHVAETRFVLHDIGEEDKENVLSYHSEKLAVAFALLKSSQGAPIQVIKNLRICVDCHEVIKLVSKVYEREIIVRDRARFHRFKGGSCSCRDYW
;
A
#
# COMPACT_ATOMS: atom_id res chain seq x y z
N MET A 1 -26.04 9.28 -53.31
CA MET A 1 -25.92 8.71 -51.94
C MET A 1 -24.67 7.82 -51.77
N THR A 2 -24.23 7.08 -52.80
CA THR A 2 -23.04 6.20 -52.74
C THR A 2 -21.70 6.94 -52.60
N THR A 3 -21.50 8.09 -53.24
CA THR A 3 -20.23 8.84 -53.21
C THR A 3 -19.92 9.51 -51.86
N GLN A 4 -20.92 10.09 -51.19
CA GLN A 4 -20.75 10.68 -49.84
C GLN A 4 -20.37 9.62 -48.79
N SER A 5 -20.89 8.40 -48.91
CA SER A 5 -20.54 7.29 -48.02
C SER A 5 -19.07 6.89 -48.17
N THR A 6 -18.57 6.79 -49.40
CA THR A 6 -17.16 6.46 -49.68
C THR A 6 -16.20 7.51 -49.13
N THR A 7 -16.52 8.81 -49.26
CA THR A 7 -15.68 9.90 -48.74
C THR A 7 -15.58 9.87 -47.21
N VAL A 8 -16.69 9.62 -46.51
CA VAL A 8 -16.70 9.52 -45.03
C VAL A 8 -15.87 8.32 -44.55
N ILE A 9 -16.00 7.17 -45.22
CA ILE A 9 -15.21 5.97 -44.89
C ILE A 9 -13.72 6.23 -45.11
N PHE A 10 -13.36 6.91 -46.20
CA PHE A 10 -11.97 7.26 -46.51
C PHE A 10 -11.37 8.20 -45.46
N ILE A 11 -12.05 9.29 -45.09
CA ILE A 11 -11.58 10.22 -44.05
C ILE A 11 -11.45 9.50 -42.70
N ASN A 12 -12.43 8.68 -42.32
CA ASN A 12 -12.39 7.90 -41.09
C ASN A 12 -11.22 6.90 -41.04
N THR A 13 -10.78 6.41 -42.20
CA THR A 13 -9.61 5.53 -42.34
C THR A 13 -8.31 6.33 -42.25
N LEU A 14 -8.25 7.52 -42.85
CA LEU A 14 -7.10 8.41 -42.73
C LEU A 14 -6.88 8.86 -41.29
N LEU A 15 -7.95 9.24 -40.59
CA LEU A 15 -7.91 9.63 -39.19
C LEU A 15 -7.28 8.54 -38.30
N GLN A 16 -7.60 7.25 -38.53
CA GLN A 16 -6.99 6.14 -37.80
C GLN A 16 -5.50 5.92 -38.10
N LYS A 17 -5.02 6.37 -39.27
CA LYS A 17 -3.62 6.22 -39.70
C LYS A 17 -2.76 7.43 -39.33
N CYS A 18 -3.34 8.48 -38.74
CA CYS A 18 -2.60 9.62 -38.23
C CYS A 18 -1.54 9.19 -37.22
N LYS A 19 -0.34 9.77 -37.35
CA LYS A 19 0.80 9.55 -36.46
C LYS A 19 1.32 10.84 -35.83
N SER A 20 0.77 12.00 -36.22
CA SER A 20 1.19 13.30 -35.72
C SER A 20 0.03 14.29 -35.63
N LEU A 21 0.17 15.27 -34.74
CA LEU A 21 -0.78 16.38 -34.62
C LEU A 21 -0.90 17.18 -35.91
N ASN A 22 0.17 17.31 -36.69
CA ASN A 22 0.14 18.02 -37.97
C ASN A 22 -0.78 17.35 -39.00
N GLN A 23 -0.79 16.00 -39.04
CA GLN A 23 -1.71 15.27 -39.91
C GLN A 23 -3.16 15.44 -39.47
N ILE A 24 -3.43 15.44 -38.16
CA ILE A 24 -4.75 15.72 -37.60
C ILE A 24 -5.22 17.12 -38.04
N LYS A 25 -4.36 18.13 -37.90
CA LYS A 25 -4.64 19.52 -38.33
C LYS A 25 -4.94 19.62 -39.83
N GLN A 26 -4.20 18.89 -40.67
CA GLN A 26 -4.45 18.86 -42.12
C GLN A 26 -5.83 18.28 -42.46
N ILE A 27 -6.22 17.18 -41.82
CA ILE A 27 -7.53 16.56 -42.01
C ILE A 27 -8.64 17.48 -41.49
N GLN A 28 -8.44 18.15 -40.35
CA GLN A 28 -9.38 19.16 -39.86
C GLN A 28 -9.57 20.29 -40.85
N SER A 29 -8.49 20.90 -41.36
CA SER A 29 -8.57 21.97 -42.36
C SER A 29 -9.33 21.51 -43.60
N HIS A 30 -9.10 20.28 -44.06
CA HIS A 30 -9.86 19.70 -45.16
C HIS A 30 -11.35 19.56 -44.83
N LEU A 31 -11.70 19.05 -43.65
CA LEU A 31 -13.10 18.93 -43.20
C LEU A 31 -13.80 20.29 -43.11
N LEU A 32 -13.10 21.35 -42.67
CA LEU A 32 -13.63 22.71 -42.60
C LEU A 32 -13.87 23.30 -43.99
N ILE A 33 -12.86 23.24 -44.87
CA ILE A 33 -12.92 23.84 -46.22
C ILE A 33 -13.99 23.15 -47.09
N THR A 34 -14.15 21.84 -46.94
CA THR A 34 -15.15 21.06 -47.69
C THR A 34 -16.57 21.15 -47.10
N GLY A 35 -16.75 21.82 -45.96
CA GLY A 35 -18.01 21.84 -45.21
C GLY A 35 -18.38 20.51 -44.54
N LEU A 36 -17.59 19.46 -44.74
CA LEU A 36 -17.82 18.13 -44.18
C LEU A 36 -17.74 18.10 -42.65
N PHE A 37 -17.07 19.07 -42.02
CA PHE A 37 -16.97 19.16 -40.56
C PHE A 37 -18.34 19.28 -39.87
N GLN A 38 -19.27 20.07 -40.44
CA GLN A 38 -20.61 20.24 -39.86
C GLN A 38 -21.58 19.14 -40.31
N HIS A 39 -21.42 18.64 -41.54
CA HIS A 39 -22.36 17.67 -42.12
C HIS A 39 -22.01 16.20 -41.85
N SER A 40 -20.74 15.87 -41.60
CA SER A 40 -20.27 14.50 -41.34
C SER A 40 -20.01 14.26 -39.85
N LEU A 41 -21.08 13.99 -39.10
CA LEU A 41 -21.05 13.79 -37.65
C LEU A 41 -20.08 12.67 -37.22
N SER A 42 -19.95 11.60 -38.02
CA SER A 42 -19.03 10.50 -37.77
C SER A 42 -17.56 10.93 -37.88
N SER A 43 -17.20 11.66 -38.94
CA SER A 43 -15.84 12.15 -39.14
C SER A 43 -15.46 13.20 -38.09
N ARG A 44 -16.43 14.07 -37.74
CA ARG A 44 -16.27 15.09 -36.68
C ARG A 44 -15.96 14.45 -35.33
N PHE A 45 -16.79 13.50 -34.89
CA PHE A 45 -16.57 12.75 -33.66
C PHE A 45 -15.19 12.07 -33.65
N LYS A 46 -14.83 11.39 -34.73
CA LYS A 46 -13.58 10.63 -34.81
C LYS A 46 -12.35 11.53 -34.80
N LEU A 47 -12.44 12.70 -35.44
CA LEU A 47 -11.43 13.75 -35.33
C LEU A 47 -11.27 14.21 -33.88
N LEU A 48 -12.38 14.52 -33.19
CA LEU A 48 -12.34 14.93 -31.78
C LEU A 48 -11.75 13.83 -30.87
N ASP A 49 -12.19 12.58 -31.00
CA ASP A 49 -11.74 11.45 -30.17
C ASP A 49 -10.23 11.19 -30.32
N ILE A 50 -9.72 11.16 -31.56
CA ILE A 50 -8.29 10.99 -31.80
C ILE A 50 -7.49 12.18 -31.29
N THR A 51 -7.99 13.41 -31.49
CA THR A 51 -7.30 14.61 -31.00
C THR A 51 -7.26 14.65 -29.47
N ALA A 52 -8.30 14.17 -28.79
CA ALA A 52 -8.41 14.19 -27.33
C ALA A 52 -7.66 13.05 -26.63
N VAL A 53 -7.54 11.86 -27.27
CA VAL A 53 -7.10 10.62 -26.60
C VAL A 53 -5.77 10.07 -27.13
N ALA A 54 -5.45 10.27 -28.40
CA ALA A 54 -4.24 9.65 -28.97
C ALA A 54 -2.97 10.24 -28.36
N ALA A 55 -1.90 9.43 -28.26
CA ALA A 55 -0.61 9.87 -27.74
C ALA A 55 0.00 11.06 -28.50
N HIS A 56 -0.32 11.18 -29.79
CA HIS A 56 0.08 12.28 -30.66
C HIS A 56 -1.01 13.37 -30.81
N GLY A 57 -2.10 13.26 -30.05
CA GLY A 57 -3.17 14.25 -29.97
C GLY A 57 -2.83 15.42 -29.06
N ASN A 58 -3.77 16.33 -28.87
CA ASN A 58 -3.66 17.46 -27.96
C ASN A 58 -5.05 17.80 -27.39
N LEU A 59 -5.26 17.54 -26.11
CA LEU A 59 -6.56 17.72 -25.47
C LEU A 59 -7.04 19.18 -25.51
N SER A 60 -6.16 20.14 -25.26
CA SER A 60 -6.50 21.57 -25.34
C SER A 60 -6.93 21.98 -26.75
N TYR A 61 -6.29 21.39 -27.77
CA TYR A 61 -6.69 21.59 -29.15
C TYR A 61 -8.05 20.94 -29.46
N ALA A 62 -8.31 19.73 -28.95
CA ALA A 62 -9.63 19.11 -29.07
C ALA A 62 -10.73 19.96 -28.42
N THR A 63 -10.46 20.59 -27.27
CA THR A 63 -11.37 21.55 -26.63
C THR A 63 -11.64 22.74 -27.53
N ALA A 64 -10.61 23.33 -28.14
CA ALA A 64 -10.78 24.45 -29.08
C ALA A 64 -11.62 24.07 -30.32
N ILE A 65 -11.45 22.85 -30.84
CA ILE A 65 -12.30 22.34 -31.94
C ILE A 65 -13.74 22.20 -31.46
N PHE A 66 -13.95 21.63 -30.26
CA PHE A 66 -15.26 21.45 -29.67
C PHE A 66 -16.01 22.77 -29.48
N ASP A 67 -15.33 23.80 -28.96
CA ASP A 67 -15.89 25.13 -28.72
C ASP A 67 -16.32 25.84 -30.02
N SER A 68 -15.77 25.44 -31.17
CA SER A 68 -16.19 25.94 -32.49
C SER A 68 -17.48 25.31 -33.02
N ILE A 69 -18.01 24.27 -32.37
CA ILE A 69 -19.22 23.57 -32.79
C ILE A 69 -20.44 24.31 -32.24
N THR A 70 -21.30 24.79 -33.13
CA THR A 70 -22.52 25.55 -32.75
C THR A 70 -23.54 24.71 -31.99
N HIS A 71 -23.70 23.43 -32.35
CA HIS A 71 -24.64 22.50 -31.72
C HIS A 71 -23.95 21.16 -31.45
N PRO A 72 -23.16 21.05 -30.36
CA PRO A 72 -22.48 19.82 -30.01
C PRO A 72 -23.48 18.70 -29.71
N LEU A 73 -23.24 17.53 -30.28
CA LEU A 73 -24.04 16.33 -30.04
C LEU A 73 -23.37 15.43 -29.00
N ARG A 74 -24.13 14.45 -28.50
CA ARG A 74 -23.65 13.45 -27.53
C ARG A 74 -22.26 12.87 -27.85
N ASN A 75 -21.98 12.52 -29.11
CA ASN A 75 -20.69 11.94 -29.48
C ASN A 75 -19.53 12.95 -29.34
N ASP A 76 -19.75 14.23 -29.65
CA ASP A 76 -18.74 15.26 -29.49
C ASP A 76 -18.39 15.45 -28.01
N TYR A 77 -19.40 15.46 -27.14
CA TYR A 77 -19.20 15.44 -25.68
C TYR A 77 -18.45 14.18 -25.22
N ASN A 78 -18.84 13.00 -25.70
CA ASN A 78 -18.19 11.74 -25.31
C ASN A 78 -16.70 11.71 -25.64
N ALA A 79 -16.27 12.28 -26.78
CA ALA A 79 -14.86 12.40 -27.14
C ALA A 79 -14.08 13.24 -26.10
N LEU A 80 -14.62 14.40 -25.70
CA LEU A 80 -13.97 15.28 -24.73
C LEU A 80 -14.03 14.72 -23.30
N ILE A 81 -15.16 14.16 -22.88
CA ILE A 81 -15.30 13.50 -21.57
C ILE A 81 -14.29 12.37 -21.45
N ARG A 82 -14.10 11.56 -22.50
CA ARG A 82 -13.09 10.49 -22.53
C ARG A 82 -11.66 11.04 -22.42
N GLY A 83 -11.33 12.08 -23.19
CA GLY A 83 -10.01 12.73 -23.13
C GLY A 83 -9.71 13.30 -21.75
N HIS A 84 -10.65 14.05 -21.17
CA HIS A 84 -10.50 14.59 -19.82
C HIS A 84 -10.43 13.51 -18.75
N ALA A 85 -11.19 12.42 -18.86
CA ALA A 85 -11.13 11.30 -17.92
C ALA A 85 -9.73 10.65 -17.87
N GLN A 86 -8.97 10.70 -18.97
CA GLN A 86 -7.60 10.17 -19.04
C GLN A 86 -6.53 11.22 -18.74
N SER A 87 -6.92 12.49 -18.64
CA SER A 87 -6.01 13.62 -18.38
C SER A 87 -5.52 13.67 -16.93
N VAL A 88 -4.59 14.59 -16.67
CA VAL A 88 -4.08 14.89 -15.32
C VAL A 88 -5.19 15.45 -14.41
N ILE A 89 -6.22 16.08 -14.99
CA ILE A 89 -7.35 16.69 -14.27
C ILE A 89 -8.66 15.99 -14.65
N PRO A 90 -8.92 14.76 -14.16
CA PRO A 90 -10.10 13.98 -14.50
C PRO A 90 -11.44 14.65 -14.13
N GLN A 91 -11.45 15.61 -13.19
CA GLN A 91 -12.65 16.34 -12.76
C GLN A 91 -13.31 17.11 -13.91
N ASN A 92 -12.54 17.54 -14.92
CA ASN A 92 -13.08 18.26 -16.08
C ASN A 92 -14.05 17.42 -16.90
N ALA A 93 -13.91 16.08 -16.89
CA ALA A 93 -14.86 15.18 -17.53
C ALA A 93 -16.25 15.27 -16.88
N LEU A 94 -16.31 15.45 -15.56
CA LEU A 94 -17.55 15.59 -14.80
C LEU A 94 -18.18 16.96 -15.04
N ALA A 95 -17.37 18.02 -15.14
CA ALA A 95 -17.86 19.34 -15.52
C ALA A 95 -18.51 19.34 -16.92
N LEU A 96 -17.88 18.67 -17.89
CA LEU A 96 -18.42 18.51 -19.24
C LEU A 96 -19.71 17.68 -19.27
N LEU A 97 -19.83 16.64 -18.44
CA LEU A 97 -21.07 15.88 -18.30
C LEU A 97 -22.23 16.77 -17.84
N VAL A 98 -21.99 17.67 -16.87
CA VAL A 98 -23.00 18.62 -16.40
C VAL A 98 -23.40 19.60 -17.52
N ILE A 99 -22.43 20.10 -18.29
CA ILE A 99 -22.70 20.98 -19.44
C ILE A 99 -23.53 20.26 -20.50
N MET A 100 -23.17 19.02 -20.84
CA MET A 100 -23.90 18.16 -21.78
C MET A 100 -25.38 18.02 -21.36
N MET A 101 -25.63 17.73 -20.08
CA MET A 101 -26.99 17.58 -19.56
C MET A 101 -27.78 18.91 -19.57
N ARG A 102 -27.13 20.05 -19.27
CA ARG A 102 -27.75 21.38 -19.38
C ARG A 102 -28.10 21.74 -20.83
N ALA A 103 -27.31 21.28 -21.79
CA ALA A 103 -27.59 21.38 -23.22
C ALA A 103 -28.66 20.38 -23.70
N SER A 104 -29.39 19.72 -22.78
CA SER A 104 -30.43 18.72 -23.08
C SER A 104 -29.95 17.50 -23.88
N GLN A 105 -28.63 17.24 -23.91
CA GLN A 105 -28.08 16.01 -24.48
C GLN A 105 -28.13 14.90 -23.42
N LYS A 106 -28.72 13.75 -23.77
CA LYS A 106 -28.87 12.62 -22.84
C LYS A 106 -27.59 11.78 -22.78
N PRO A 107 -27.03 11.53 -21.58
CA PRO A 107 -25.93 10.58 -21.41
C PRO A 107 -26.29 9.18 -21.92
N ASP A 108 -25.34 8.52 -22.58
CA ASP A 108 -25.44 7.10 -22.92
C ASP A 108 -24.51 6.25 -22.03
N ALA A 109 -24.48 4.94 -22.29
CA ALA A 109 -23.63 4.00 -21.56
C ALA A 109 -22.14 4.37 -21.65
N LEU A 110 -21.67 4.88 -22.81
CA LEU A 110 -20.29 5.34 -22.99
C LEU A 110 -20.02 6.60 -22.17
N THR A 111 -20.94 7.57 -22.18
CA THR A 111 -20.85 8.77 -21.34
C THR A 111 -20.67 8.38 -19.88
N CYS A 112 -21.51 7.46 -19.38
CA CYS A 112 -21.46 6.98 -18.00
C CYS A 112 -20.14 6.25 -17.70
N SER A 113 -19.67 5.39 -18.63
CA SER A 113 -18.39 4.67 -18.47
C SER A 113 -17.21 5.63 -18.33
N PHE A 114 -17.13 6.67 -19.18
CA PHE A 114 -16.03 7.65 -19.10
C PHE A 114 -16.12 8.50 -17.84
N ALA A 115 -17.32 8.91 -17.43
CA ALA A 115 -17.51 9.67 -16.20
C ALA A 115 -17.16 8.85 -14.95
N LEU A 116 -17.50 7.54 -14.91
CA LEU A 116 -17.10 6.64 -13.83
C LEU A 116 -15.58 6.48 -13.76
N LYS A 117 -14.89 6.33 -14.90
CA LYS A 117 -13.42 6.30 -14.95
C LYS A 117 -12.79 7.59 -14.42
N ALA A 118 -13.40 8.74 -14.72
CA ALA A 118 -12.99 10.02 -14.16
C ALA A 118 -13.19 10.06 -12.64
N CYS A 119 -14.34 9.62 -12.12
CA CYS A 119 -14.60 9.52 -10.69
C CYS A 119 -13.59 8.63 -9.96
N ALA A 120 -13.27 7.47 -10.52
CA ALA A 120 -12.30 6.54 -9.97
C ALA A 120 -10.90 7.17 -9.85
N ARG A 121 -10.44 7.88 -10.89
CA ARG A 121 -9.15 8.59 -10.89
C ARG A 121 -9.13 9.82 -9.99
N ALA A 122 -10.28 10.48 -9.85
CA ALA A 122 -10.44 11.69 -9.05
C ALA A 122 -10.86 11.42 -7.59
N MET A 123 -11.03 10.15 -7.19
CA MET A 123 -11.52 9.72 -5.88
C MET A 123 -12.87 10.36 -5.48
N ARG A 124 -13.79 10.52 -6.44
CA ARG A 124 -15.06 11.25 -6.29
C ARG A 124 -16.24 10.33 -5.95
N LYS A 125 -16.42 10.06 -4.65
CA LYS A 125 -17.45 9.15 -4.11
C LYS A 125 -18.89 9.61 -4.42
N VAL A 126 -19.18 10.90 -4.23
CA VAL A 126 -20.54 11.46 -4.39
C VAL A 126 -20.95 11.39 -5.85
N GLU A 127 -20.08 11.84 -6.75
CA GLU A 127 -20.34 11.83 -8.19
C GLU A 127 -20.45 10.41 -8.75
N ALA A 128 -19.70 9.43 -8.22
CA ALA A 128 -19.86 8.04 -8.60
C ALA A 128 -21.30 7.53 -8.34
N ARG A 129 -21.88 7.86 -7.18
CA ARG A 129 -23.29 7.53 -6.86
C ARG A 129 -24.29 8.25 -7.76
N LEU A 130 -24.02 9.53 -8.08
CA LEU A 130 -24.87 10.28 -9.01
C LEU A 130 -24.84 9.65 -10.41
N ILE A 131 -23.67 9.25 -10.91
CA ILE A 131 -23.57 8.58 -12.21
C ILE A 131 -24.23 7.20 -12.16
N HIS A 132 -24.10 6.44 -11.06
CA HIS A 132 -24.85 5.20 -10.90
C HIS A 132 -26.37 5.43 -11.03
N SER A 133 -26.91 6.49 -10.43
CA SER A 133 -28.33 6.84 -10.61
C SER A 133 -28.69 7.11 -12.08
N LEU A 134 -27.77 7.68 -12.87
CA LEU A 134 -27.94 7.86 -14.32
C LEU A 134 -27.91 6.52 -15.06
N VAL A 135 -27.04 5.58 -14.65
CA VAL A 135 -27.00 4.21 -15.22
C VAL A 135 -28.35 3.52 -15.02
N VAL A 136 -28.91 3.59 -13.81
CA VAL A 136 -30.21 2.99 -13.48
C VAL A 136 -31.34 3.68 -14.25
N ARG A 137 -31.43 5.01 -14.19
CA ARG A 137 -32.49 5.78 -14.89
C ARG A 137 -32.41 5.69 -16.40
N GLY A 138 -31.21 5.50 -16.95
CA GLY A 138 -30.97 5.31 -18.38
C GLY A 138 -31.30 3.90 -18.88
N GLY A 139 -31.60 2.96 -17.99
CA GLY A 139 -31.88 1.57 -18.36
C GLY A 139 -30.64 0.78 -18.77
N PHE A 140 -29.44 1.21 -18.37
CA PHE A 140 -28.17 0.59 -18.77
C PHE A 140 -27.71 -0.52 -17.81
N VAL A 141 -28.55 -0.94 -16.87
CA VAL A 141 -28.22 -1.94 -15.84
C VAL A 141 -27.88 -3.32 -16.41
N ALA A 142 -28.35 -3.65 -17.61
CA ALA A 142 -28.02 -4.91 -18.27
C ALA A 142 -26.67 -4.90 -19.02
N ASP A 143 -26.01 -3.73 -19.14
CA ASP A 143 -24.71 -3.62 -19.79
C ASP A 143 -23.60 -4.10 -18.85
N VAL A 144 -23.13 -5.33 -19.07
CA VAL A 144 -22.10 -6.00 -18.25
C VAL A 144 -20.79 -5.20 -18.21
N LEU A 145 -20.41 -4.53 -19.31
CA LEU A 145 -19.17 -3.75 -19.37
C LEU A 145 -19.29 -2.45 -18.55
N LEU A 146 -20.45 -1.80 -18.62
CA LEU A 146 -20.75 -0.64 -17.80
C LEU A 146 -20.85 -1.03 -16.32
N GLN A 147 -21.50 -2.15 -15.98
CA GLN A 147 -21.54 -2.67 -14.61
C GLN A 147 -20.13 -2.98 -14.09
N THR A 148 -19.26 -3.59 -14.90
CA THR A 148 -17.85 -3.82 -14.55
C THR A 148 -17.09 -2.50 -14.33
N THR A 149 -17.38 -1.46 -15.13
CA THR A 149 -16.79 -0.12 -14.93
C THR A 149 -17.29 0.53 -13.65
N LEU A 150 -18.57 0.37 -13.32
CA LEU A 150 -19.20 0.89 -12.10
C LEU A 150 -18.63 0.19 -10.86
N LEU A 151 -18.46 -1.12 -10.93
CA LEU A 151 -17.82 -1.95 -9.92
C LEU A 151 -16.38 -1.49 -9.63
N ASP A 152 -15.55 -1.36 -10.67
CA ASP A 152 -14.17 -0.84 -10.57
C ASP A 152 -14.14 0.56 -9.96
N CYS A 153 -15.07 1.43 -10.36
CA CYS A 153 -15.19 2.78 -9.80
C CYS A 153 -15.49 2.72 -8.29
N TYR A 154 -16.52 1.99 -7.87
CA TYR A 154 -16.87 1.87 -6.45
C TYR A 154 -15.73 1.31 -5.61
N ALA A 155 -15.04 0.28 -6.11
CA ALA A 155 -13.92 -0.30 -5.41
C ALA A 155 -12.75 0.71 -5.26
N LYS A 156 -12.41 1.44 -6.32
CA LYS A 156 -11.34 2.45 -6.28
C LYS A 156 -11.67 3.65 -5.37
N VAL A 157 -12.92 4.09 -5.33
CA VAL A 157 -13.32 5.17 -4.41
C VAL A 157 -13.58 4.68 -2.98
N GLY A 158 -13.37 3.39 -2.69
CA GLY A 158 -13.45 2.82 -1.35
C GLY A 158 -14.87 2.55 -0.84
N GLU A 159 -15.85 2.39 -1.73
CA GLU A 159 -17.25 2.07 -1.41
C GLU A 159 -17.50 0.57 -1.65
N PHE A 160 -16.78 -0.29 -0.91
CA PHE A 160 -16.76 -1.75 -1.14
C PHE A 160 -18.13 -2.41 -0.99
N GLY A 161 -18.96 -1.91 -0.07
CA GLY A 161 -20.34 -2.41 0.10
C GLY A 161 -21.19 -2.15 -1.13
N ASP A 162 -21.07 -0.97 -1.76
CA ASP A 162 -21.78 -0.64 -3.00
C ASP A 162 -21.20 -1.43 -4.18
N ALA A 163 -19.87 -1.59 -4.24
CA ALA A 163 -19.22 -2.46 -5.23
C ALA A 163 -19.76 -3.90 -5.15
N ARG A 164 -19.85 -4.46 -3.94
CA ARG A 164 -20.35 -5.83 -3.73
C ARG A 164 -21.80 -5.99 -4.15
N LYS A 165 -22.67 -5.03 -3.81
CA LYS A 165 -24.08 -5.04 -4.25
C LYS A 165 -24.18 -5.04 -5.76
N VAL A 166 -23.46 -4.15 -6.45
CA VAL A 166 -23.45 -4.11 -7.92
C VAL A 166 -23.03 -5.47 -8.48
N PHE A 167 -21.97 -6.06 -7.94
CA PHE A 167 -21.49 -7.38 -8.35
C PHE A 167 -22.52 -8.50 -8.13
N ASP A 168 -23.15 -8.54 -6.95
CA ASP A 168 -24.15 -9.56 -6.62
C ASP A 168 -25.44 -9.39 -7.45
N GLU A 169 -25.77 -8.17 -7.89
CA GLU A 169 -26.90 -7.86 -8.79
C GLU A 169 -26.60 -8.07 -10.29
N MET A 170 -25.34 -8.31 -10.69
CA MET A 170 -25.00 -8.56 -12.10
C MET A 170 -25.67 -9.85 -12.60
N SER A 171 -26.39 -9.77 -13.71
CA SER A 171 -27.03 -10.93 -14.34
C SER A 171 -26.02 -11.91 -14.95
N LYS A 172 -24.88 -11.40 -15.40
CA LYS A 172 -23.75 -12.19 -15.91
C LYS A 172 -22.45 -11.59 -15.41
N ARG A 173 -21.64 -12.41 -14.74
CA ARG A 173 -20.31 -12.04 -14.25
C ARG A 173 -19.26 -12.70 -15.13
N ASP A 174 -18.40 -11.90 -15.73
CA ASP A 174 -17.24 -12.38 -16.47
C ASP A 174 -15.96 -12.26 -15.63
N ILE A 175 -14.85 -12.81 -16.12
CA ILE A 175 -13.57 -12.78 -15.41
C ILE A 175 -13.11 -11.35 -15.10
N ALA A 176 -13.49 -10.35 -15.91
CA ALA A 176 -13.15 -8.96 -15.68
C ALA A 176 -13.88 -8.40 -14.45
N SER A 177 -15.18 -8.70 -14.29
CA SER A 177 -15.96 -8.31 -13.10
C SER A 177 -15.42 -8.94 -11.81
N TRP A 178 -15.03 -10.23 -11.85
CA TRP A 178 -14.38 -10.90 -10.70
C TRP A 178 -13.04 -10.26 -10.36
N ASN A 179 -12.19 -10.04 -11.36
CA ASN A 179 -10.87 -9.43 -11.17
C ASN A 179 -10.97 -8.00 -10.63
N ALA A 180 -11.92 -7.20 -11.12
CA ALA A 180 -12.14 -5.84 -10.65
C ALA A 180 -12.47 -5.81 -9.16
N LEU A 181 -13.36 -6.70 -8.70
CA LEU A 181 -13.75 -6.75 -7.28
C LEU A 181 -12.67 -7.36 -6.40
N ILE A 182 -12.04 -8.48 -6.79
CA ILE A 182 -10.95 -9.10 -6.02
C ILE A 182 -9.80 -8.11 -5.82
N PHE A 183 -9.37 -7.45 -6.89
CA PHE A 183 -8.27 -6.48 -6.82
C PHE A 183 -8.65 -5.23 -6.04
N GLY A 184 -9.86 -4.74 -6.25
CA GLY A 184 -10.41 -3.60 -5.52
C GLY A 184 -10.51 -3.82 -4.02
N LEU A 185 -11.00 -5.00 -3.59
CA LEU A 185 -11.05 -5.39 -2.18
C LEU A 185 -9.65 -5.57 -1.58
N ALA A 186 -8.74 -6.20 -2.33
CA ALA A 186 -7.35 -6.37 -1.91
C ALA A 186 -6.66 -5.01 -1.70
N GLN A 187 -6.83 -4.04 -2.61
CA GLN A 187 -6.29 -2.68 -2.42
C GLN A 187 -7.04 -1.87 -1.35
N GLY A 188 -8.29 -2.24 -1.11
CA GLY A 188 -9.24 -1.51 -0.29
C GLY A 188 -9.15 -1.72 1.22
N SER A 189 -8.15 -2.44 1.71
CA SER A 189 -8.07 -2.91 3.11
C SER A 189 -9.16 -3.92 3.49
N CYS A 190 -9.77 -4.61 2.51
CA CYS A 190 -10.65 -5.77 2.70
C CYS A 190 -10.04 -7.08 2.13
N PRO A 191 -8.79 -7.44 2.49
CA PRO A 191 -8.10 -8.61 1.93
C PRO A 191 -8.79 -9.96 2.22
N ASN A 192 -9.48 -10.11 3.36
CA ASN A 192 -10.23 -11.32 3.67
C ASN A 192 -11.36 -11.56 2.66
N GLU A 193 -12.15 -10.52 2.37
CA GLU A 193 -13.23 -10.60 1.38
C GLU A 193 -12.71 -10.90 -0.03
N ALA A 194 -11.51 -10.41 -0.37
CA ALA A 194 -10.86 -10.71 -1.64
C ALA A 194 -10.52 -12.21 -1.78
N ILE A 195 -10.01 -12.83 -0.72
CA ILE A 195 -9.70 -14.27 -0.69
C ILE A 195 -10.98 -15.10 -0.71
N GLU A 196 -12.00 -14.73 0.06
CA GLU A 196 -13.31 -15.41 0.01
C GLU A 196 -13.93 -15.35 -1.39
N LEU A 197 -13.80 -14.22 -2.07
CA LEU A 197 -14.30 -14.05 -3.42
C LEU A 197 -13.50 -14.87 -4.44
N PHE A 198 -12.19 -14.99 -4.28
CA PHE A 198 -11.37 -15.93 -5.06
C PHE A 198 -11.86 -17.38 -4.89
N HIS A 199 -12.08 -17.83 -3.66
CA HIS A 199 -12.62 -19.18 -3.40
C HIS A 199 -14.02 -19.38 -3.96
N ARG A 200 -14.87 -18.35 -3.89
CA ARG A 200 -16.19 -18.38 -4.50
C ARG A 200 -16.09 -18.52 -6.03
N MET A 201 -15.20 -17.78 -6.68
CA MET A 201 -14.95 -17.88 -8.12
C MET A 201 -14.60 -19.32 -8.53
N CYS A 202 -13.66 -19.95 -7.80
CA CYS A 202 -13.26 -21.33 -8.06
C CYS A 202 -14.40 -22.33 -7.82
N ARG A 203 -15.20 -22.16 -6.76
CA ARG A 203 -16.37 -23.01 -6.47
C ARG A 203 -17.48 -22.88 -7.51
N GLU A 204 -17.65 -21.70 -8.10
CA GLU A 204 -18.59 -21.46 -9.21
C GLU A 204 -18.06 -21.99 -10.56
N GLY A 205 -16.91 -22.69 -10.57
CA GLY A 205 -16.36 -23.36 -11.75
C GLY A 205 -15.66 -22.43 -12.74
N LEU A 206 -15.43 -21.16 -12.37
CA LEU A 206 -14.68 -20.21 -13.18
C LEU A 206 -13.18 -20.39 -12.92
N LYS A 207 -12.42 -20.59 -14.00
CA LYS A 207 -10.96 -20.64 -13.94
C LYS A 207 -10.37 -19.25 -13.71
N ALA A 208 -9.62 -19.11 -12.62
CA ALA A 208 -8.84 -17.92 -12.32
C ALA A 208 -7.70 -17.75 -13.34
N ASN A 209 -7.44 -16.51 -13.76
CA ASN A 209 -6.31 -16.16 -14.63
C ASN A 209 -5.19 -15.47 -13.84
N GLU A 210 -4.10 -15.09 -14.53
CA GLU A 210 -2.96 -14.39 -13.91
C GLU A 210 -3.38 -13.17 -13.09
N VAL A 211 -4.30 -12.34 -13.61
CA VAL A 211 -4.78 -11.15 -12.90
C VAL A 211 -5.54 -11.53 -11.62
N THR A 212 -6.33 -12.61 -11.66
CA THR A 212 -7.05 -13.12 -10.49
C THR A 212 -6.08 -13.55 -9.39
N VAL A 213 -5.07 -14.36 -9.73
CA VAL A 213 -4.11 -14.88 -8.73
C VAL A 213 -3.21 -13.77 -8.18
N LEU A 214 -2.87 -12.76 -8.97
CA LEU A 214 -2.16 -11.57 -8.48
C LEU A 214 -2.97 -10.83 -7.40
N GLY A 215 -4.28 -10.68 -7.60
CA GLY A 215 -5.19 -10.10 -6.60
C GLY A 215 -5.25 -10.93 -5.32
N ALA A 216 -5.39 -12.25 -5.44
CA ALA A 216 -5.42 -13.17 -4.30
C ALA A 216 -4.10 -13.19 -3.51
N LEU A 217 -2.95 -13.25 -4.20
CA LEU A 217 -1.62 -13.19 -3.57
C LEU A 217 -1.39 -11.85 -2.85
N SER A 218 -1.81 -10.74 -3.46
CA SER A 218 -1.75 -9.41 -2.83
C SER A 218 -2.57 -9.37 -1.54
N ALA A 219 -3.77 -9.94 -1.53
CA ALA A 219 -4.59 -10.05 -0.33
C ALA A 219 -3.91 -10.91 0.75
N CYS A 220 -3.38 -12.09 0.39
CA CYS A 220 -2.65 -12.97 1.32
C CYS A 220 -1.44 -12.25 1.94
N SER A 221 -0.66 -11.54 1.13
CA SER A 221 0.50 -10.74 1.52
C SER A 221 0.18 -9.65 2.55
N GLN A 222 -1.02 -9.05 2.49
CA GLN A 222 -1.44 -8.00 3.41
C GLN A 222 -1.82 -8.52 4.80
N ILE A 223 -2.47 -9.68 4.87
CA ILE A 223 -2.93 -10.29 6.14
C ILE A 223 -2.00 -11.38 6.66
N GLY A 224 -0.92 -11.70 5.95
CA GLY A 224 0.00 -12.76 6.30
C GLY A 224 -0.61 -14.17 6.26
N ALA A 225 -1.64 -14.39 5.44
CA ALA A 225 -2.34 -15.69 5.35
C ALA A 225 -1.52 -16.70 4.54
N LEU A 226 -0.53 -17.32 5.19
CA LEU A 226 0.38 -18.28 4.55
C LEU A 226 -0.38 -19.46 3.94
N ASN A 227 -1.35 -20.01 4.66
CA ASN A 227 -2.10 -21.20 4.23
C ASN A 227 -2.85 -20.93 2.93
N GLU A 228 -3.46 -19.75 2.82
CA GLU A 228 -4.15 -19.31 1.60
C GLU A 228 -3.15 -19.03 0.47
N GLY A 229 -2.02 -18.38 0.79
CA GLY A 229 -0.92 -18.19 -0.15
C GLY A 229 -0.38 -19.51 -0.73
N ASP A 230 -0.20 -20.54 0.09
CA ASP A 230 0.23 -21.88 -0.33
C ASP A 230 -0.81 -22.55 -1.25
N LYS A 231 -2.11 -22.36 -0.98
CA LYS A 231 -3.19 -22.85 -1.88
C LYS A 231 -3.14 -22.16 -3.24
N VAL A 232 -2.99 -20.83 -3.26
CA VAL A 232 -2.89 -20.05 -4.51
C VAL A 232 -1.62 -20.43 -5.29
N TRP A 233 -0.48 -20.61 -4.62
CA TRP A 233 0.76 -21.05 -5.27
C TRP A 233 0.65 -22.44 -5.89
N ARG A 234 -0.04 -23.38 -5.22
CA ARG A 234 -0.32 -24.70 -5.79
C ARG A 234 -1.16 -24.59 -7.07
N TYR A 235 -2.24 -23.80 -7.04
CA TYR A 235 -3.08 -23.54 -8.21
C TYR A 235 -2.28 -22.92 -9.37
N ILE A 236 -1.38 -21.98 -9.07
CA ILE A 236 -0.49 -21.35 -10.06
C ILE A 236 0.37 -22.39 -10.79
N LYS A 237 0.93 -23.37 -10.06
CA LYS A 237 1.72 -24.45 -10.67
C LYS A 237 0.86 -25.40 -11.50
N GLU A 238 -0.33 -25.74 -11.02
CA GLU A 238 -1.25 -26.64 -11.71
C GLU A 238 -1.74 -26.04 -13.04
N GLU A 239 -2.00 -24.74 -13.09
CA GLU A 239 -2.40 -24.03 -14.32
C GLU A 239 -1.22 -23.49 -15.14
N GLY A 240 0.03 -23.71 -14.70
CA GLY A 240 1.25 -23.33 -15.43
C GLY A 240 1.51 -21.82 -15.51
N PHE A 241 1.05 -21.03 -14.53
CA PHE A 241 1.31 -19.58 -14.47
C PHE A 241 2.68 -19.23 -13.87
N ASP A 242 3.46 -20.21 -13.39
CA ASP A 242 4.80 -20.05 -12.83
C ASP A 242 5.88 -19.70 -13.87
N VAL A 243 5.52 -19.66 -15.15
CA VAL A 243 6.34 -19.09 -16.23
C VAL A 243 6.27 -17.56 -16.30
N SER A 244 5.26 -16.95 -15.66
CA SER A 244 5.05 -15.49 -15.67
C SER A 244 5.90 -14.82 -14.58
N VAL A 245 6.82 -13.95 -14.98
CA VAL A 245 7.72 -13.22 -14.06
C VAL A 245 6.91 -12.38 -13.04
N SER A 246 5.79 -11.79 -13.48
CA SER A 246 4.93 -11.00 -12.60
C SER A 246 4.27 -11.85 -11.51
N VAL A 247 3.80 -13.05 -11.86
CA VAL A 247 3.21 -14.02 -10.91
C VAL A 247 4.27 -14.50 -9.92
N CYS A 248 5.46 -14.90 -10.40
CA CYS A 248 6.56 -15.30 -9.53
C CYS A 248 6.98 -14.19 -8.56
N ASN A 249 7.08 -12.94 -9.03
CA ASN A 249 7.37 -11.79 -8.16
C ASN A 249 6.29 -11.62 -7.06
N ALA A 250 5.02 -11.78 -7.41
CA ALA A 250 3.92 -11.69 -6.44
C ALA A 250 3.96 -12.84 -5.39
N VAL A 251 4.38 -14.04 -5.79
CA VAL A 251 4.57 -15.16 -4.86
C VAL A 251 5.76 -14.92 -3.91
N ILE A 252 6.88 -14.39 -4.43
CA ILE A 252 8.04 -14.00 -3.60
C ILE A 252 7.63 -12.90 -2.59
N ASP A 253 6.90 -11.87 -3.04
CA ASP A 253 6.39 -10.81 -2.17
C ASP A 253 5.45 -11.37 -1.09
N MET A 254 4.53 -12.26 -1.49
CA MET A 254 3.58 -12.91 -0.58
C MET A 254 4.30 -13.71 0.50
N TYR A 255 5.22 -14.61 0.14
CA TYR A 255 5.96 -15.39 1.15
C TYR A 255 6.81 -14.50 2.07
N SER A 256 7.47 -13.49 1.51
CA SER A 256 8.27 -12.53 2.28
C SER A 256 7.40 -11.79 3.31
N LYS A 257 6.22 -11.31 2.91
CA LYS A 257 5.28 -10.58 3.77
C LYS A 257 4.37 -11.46 4.64
N CYS A 258 4.37 -12.78 4.42
CA CYS A 258 3.82 -13.77 5.34
C CYS A 258 4.86 -14.27 6.35
N GLY A 259 6.10 -13.75 6.34
CA GLY A 259 7.10 -14.11 7.34
C GLY A 259 7.97 -15.32 6.99
N PHE A 260 7.92 -15.83 5.76
CA PHE A 260 8.65 -17.02 5.31
C PHE A 260 9.59 -16.68 4.15
N VAL A 261 10.64 -15.91 4.44
CA VAL A 261 11.63 -15.47 3.44
C VAL A 261 12.37 -16.64 2.78
N ASP A 262 12.55 -17.77 3.48
CA ASP A 262 13.16 -18.97 2.91
C ASP A 262 12.33 -19.54 1.75
N LYS A 263 10.99 -19.62 1.91
CA LYS A 263 10.08 -20.04 0.84
C LYS A 263 10.12 -19.05 -0.34
N ALA A 264 10.23 -17.75 -0.04
CA ALA A 264 10.37 -16.72 -1.07
C ALA A 264 11.66 -16.89 -1.87
N TYR A 265 12.78 -17.13 -1.19
CA TYR A 265 14.08 -17.38 -1.81
C TYR A 265 14.10 -18.68 -2.63
N ASP A 266 13.41 -19.71 -2.14
CA ASP A 266 13.20 -20.96 -2.86
C ASP A 266 12.49 -20.76 -4.21
N VAL A 267 11.44 -19.93 -4.22
CA VAL A 267 10.76 -19.54 -5.48
C VAL A 267 11.72 -18.78 -6.37
N PHE A 268 12.37 -17.74 -5.85
CA PHE A 268 13.36 -16.93 -6.58
C PHE A 268 14.42 -17.79 -7.28
N ARG A 269 15.05 -18.72 -6.55
CA ARG A 269 16.07 -19.62 -7.10
C ARG A 269 15.53 -20.54 -8.18
N LYS A 270 14.33 -21.08 -8.01
CA LYS A 270 13.72 -22.10 -8.88
C LYS A 270 12.96 -21.51 -10.08
N MET A 271 12.85 -20.18 -10.19
CA MET A 271 12.22 -19.52 -11.35
C MET A 271 12.87 -20.00 -12.66
N SER A 272 12.03 -20.52 -13.55
CA SER A 272 12.40 -20.93 -14.92
C SER A 272 12.42 -19.76 -15.90
N CYS A 273 11.67 -18.70 -15.60
CA CYS A 273 11.64 -17.47 -16.37
C CYS A 273 12.82 -16.53 -16.05
N GLU A 274 13.14 -15.64 -16.99
CA GLU A 274 14.22 -14.68 -16.83
C GLU A 274 13.90 -13.68 -15.70
N LYS A 275 14.84 -13.53 -14.76
CA LYS A 275 14.68 -12.65 -13.60
C LYS A 275 14.82 -11.19 -14.04
N SER A 276 13.75 -10.43 -13.84
CA SER A 276 13.76 -8.98 -14.07
C SER A 276 14.43 -8.22 -12.92
N VAL A 277 14.79 -6.96 -13.10
CA VAL A 277 15.23 -6.05 -12.01
C VAL A 277 14.23 -6.05 -10.85
N ILE A 278 12.92 -6.08 -11.17
CA ILE A 278 11.84 -6.16 -10.17
C ILE A 278 11.97 -7.43 -9.33
N THR A 279 12.31 -8.56 -9.95
CA THR A 279 12.49 -9.85 -9.26
C THR A 279 13.61 -9.80 -8.22
N TRP A 280 14.77 -9.25 -8.60
CA TRP A 280 15.90 -9.04 -7.68
C TRP A 280 15.52 -8.08 -6.55
N ASN A 281 14.89 -6.95 -6.89
CA ASN A 281 14.43 -5.97 -5.92
C ASN A 281 13.41 -6.56 -4.93
N THR A 282 12.47 -7.39 -5.39
CA THR A 282 11.49 -8.05 -4.52
C THR A 282 12.19 -8.97 -3.51
N MET A 283 13.18 -9.75 -3.92
CA MET A 283 13.90 -10.65 -3.02
C MET A 283 14.81 -9.89 -2.04
N ILE A 284 15.54 -8.88 -2.52
CA ILE A 284 16.39 -8.01 -1.68
C ILE A 284 15.54 -7.29 -0.62
N MET A 285 14.39 -6.73 -1.01
CA MET A 285 13.42 -6.16 -0.06
C MET A 285 12.87 -7.21 0.90
N GLY A 286 12.65 -8.44 0.42
CA GLY A 286 12.31 -9.61 1.23
C GLY A 286 13.32 -9.81 2.35
N PHE A 287 14.61 -9.94 2.04
CA PHE A 287 15.67 -10.01 3.05
C PHE A 287 15.72 -8.77 3.95
N GLY A 288 15.49 -7.58 3.39
CA GLY A 288 15.41 -6.33 4.14
C GLY A 288 14.35 -6.34 5.24
N MET A 289 13.14 -6.84 4.95
CA MET A 289 12.06 -6.97 5.94
C MET A 289 12.38 -7.98 7.06
N HIS A 290 13.31 -8.90 6.82
CA HIS A 290 13.70 -9.96 7.76
C HIS A 290 15.03 -9.67 8.47
N GLY A 291 15.72 -8.58 8.12
CA GLY A 291 17.02 -8.24 8.69
C GLY A 291 18.17 -9.14 8.23
N HIS A 292 18.04 -9.78 7.06
CA HIS A 292 19.06 -10.64 6.47
C HIS A 292 20.03 -9.79 5.62
N GLY A 293 20.82 -8.95 6.31
CA GLY A 293 21.70 -7.95 5.67
C GLY A 293 22.78 -8.56 4.78
N VAL A 294 23.42 -9.64 5.23
CA VAL A 294 24.50 -10.31 4.50
C VAL A 294 23.98 -10.90 3.19
N GLU A 295 22.84 -11.58 3.24
CA GLU A 295 22.18 -12.20 2.08
C GLU A 295 21.70 -11.14 1.08
N ALA A 296 21.21 -9.99 1.56
CA ALA A 296 20.82 -8.87 0.70
C ALA A 296 22.02 -8.28 -0.06
N ILE A 297 23.17 -8.10 0.59
CA ILE A 297 24.41 -7.64 -0.04
C ILE A 297 24.92 -8.67 -1.05
N GLN A 298 24.88 -9.95 -0.71
CA GLN A 298 25.27 -11.03 -1.63
C GLN A 298 24.42 -11.03 -2.89
N LEU A 299 23.09 -10.85 -2.78
CA LEU A 299 22.20 -10.75 -3.94
C LEU A 299 22.48 -9.50 -4.79
N LEU A 300 22.78 -8.35 -4.19
CA LEU A 300 23.20 -7.17 -4.94
C LEU A 300 24.45 -7.46 -5.77
N ASN A 301 25.47 -8.07 -5.15
CA ASN A 301 26.70 -8.41 -5.83
C ASN A 301 26.49 -9.44 -6.96
N GLU A 302 25.62 -10.42 -6.75
CA GLU A 302 25.25 -11.40 -7.78
C GLU A 302 24.55 -10.74 -8.96
N MET A 303 23.54 -9.90 -8.68
CA MET A 303 22.79 -9.12 -9.68
C MET A 303 23.71 -8.27 -10.55
N GLU A 304 24.64 -7.52 -9.92
CA GLU A 304 25.61 -6.69 -10.63
C GLU A 304 26.60 -7.53 -11.44
N LYS A 305 27.07 -8.67 -10.90
CA LYS A 305 28.02 -9.56 -11.58
C LYS A 305 27.46 -10.16 -12.88
N ILE A 306 26.17 -10.45 -12.93
CA ILE A 306 25.50 -10.96 -14.14
C ILE A 306 25.04 -9.84 -15.08
N GLY A 307 25.39 -8.57 -14.79
CA GLY A 307 25.11 -7.42 -15.64
C GLY A 307 23.69 -6.85 -15.51
N VAL A 308 22.92 -7.25 -14.50
CA VAL A 308 21.60 -6.65 -14.23
C VAL A 308 21.81 -5.33 -13.49
N GLN A 309 21.30 -4.24 -14.07
CA GLN A 309 21.49 -2.90 -13.51
C GLN A 309 20.68 -2.71 -12.22
N SER A 310 21.37 -2.43 -11.12
CA SER A 310 20.77 -1.99 -9.87
C SER A 310 20.13 -0.60 -10.02
N ASP A 311 19.00 -0.37 -9.35
CA ASP A 311 18.32 0.92 -9.34
C ASP A 311 18.19 1.48 -7.90
N GLN A 312 17.46 2.59 -7.76
CA GLN A 312 17.17 3.19 -6.45
C GLN A 312 16.47 2.20 -5.50
N LEU A 313 15.58 1.33 -6.01
CA LEU A 313 14.87 0.37 -5.17
C LEU A 313 15.80 -0.76 -4.71
N THR A 314 16.77 -1.16 -5.53
CA THR A 314 17.81 -2.12 -5.14
C THR A 314 18.58 -1.62 -3.92
N TYR A 315 19.13 -0.41 -3.99
CA TYR A 315 19.91 0.16 -2.88
C TYR A 315 19.06 0.42 -1.64
N LEU A 316 17.82 0.89 -1.80
CA LEU A 316 16.90 1.02 -0.66
C LEU A 316 16.70 -0.32 0.07
N GLY A 317 16.51 -1.41 -0.67
CA GLY A 317 16.32 -2.73 -0.08
C GLY A 317 17.54 -3.24 0.70
N VAL A 318 18.74 -3.08 0.14
CA VAL A 318 19.98 -3.46 0.85
C VAL A 318 20.23 -2.58 2.06
N LEU A 319 20.00 -1.27 1.97
CA LEU A 319 20.12 -0.35 3.11
C LEU A 319 19.13 -0.71 4.22
N CYS A 320 17.88 -1.06 3.88
CA CYS A 320 16.89 -1.54 4.85
C CYS A 320 17.36 -2.84 5.52
N ALA A 321 17.98 -3.75 4.77
CA ALA A 321 18.54 -4.98 5.32
C ALA A 321 19.68 -4.70 6.29
N CYS A 322 20.61 -3.80 5.94
CA CYS A 322 21.68 -3.35 6.83
C CYS A 322 21.12 -2.68 8.10
N ASN A 323 20.13 -1.80 7.94
CA ASN A 323 19.42 -1.13 9.04
C ASN A 323 18.73 -2.09 10.00
N HIS A 324 18.20 -3.21 9.51
CA HIS A 324 17.55 -4.19 10.38
C HIS A 324 18.52 -5.23 10.94
N ALA A 325 19.67 -5.44 10.29
CA ALA A 325 20.74 -6.34 10.72
C ALA A 325 21.76 -5.68 11.68
N GLY A 326 21.78 -4.35 11.76
CA GLY A 326 22.81 -3.60 12.51
C GLY A 326 24.16 -3.51 11.82
N MET A 327 24.18 -3.65 10.49
CA MET A 327 25.39 -3.53 9.65
C MET A 327 25.63 -2.05 9.32
N VAL A 328 26.09 -1.30 10.33
CA VAL A 328 26.16 0.17 10.28
C VAL A 328 27.18 0.64 9.25
N ASP A 329 28.38 0.07 9.26
CA ASP A 329 29.47 0.53 8.41
C ASP A 329 29.21 0.13 6.95
N GLU A 330 28.75 -1.10 6.70
CA GLU A 330 28.39 -1.56 5.36
C GLU A 330 27.23 -0.75 4.78
N GLY A 331 26.21 -0.44 5.59
CA GLY A 331 25.10 0.41 5.16
C GLY A 331 25.55 1.83 4.81
N TYR A 332 26.46 2.41 5.60
CA TYR A 332 27.01 3.73 5.34
C TYR A 332 27.89 3.77 4.08
N GLU A 333 28.73 2.74 3.87
CA GLU A 333 29.53 2.59 2.66
C GLU A 333 28.66 2.47 1.41
N LEU A 334 27.63 1.61 1.46
CA LEU A 334 26.66 1.43 0.37
C LEU A 334 25.97 2.75 0.02
N PHE A 335 25.56 3.52 1.02
CA PHE A 335 24.97 4.84 0.80
C PHE A 335 25.96 5.81 0.13
N SER A 336 27.22 5.76 0.53
CA SER A 336 28.29 6.63 0.02
C SER A 336 28.61 6.36 -1.45
N VAL A 337 28.59 5.09 -1.90
CA VAL A 337 28.90 4.71 -3.30
C VAL A 337 27.72 4.86 -4.27
N MET A 338 26.52 5.21 -3.81
CA MET A 338 25.34 5.34 -4.70
C MET A 338 25.57 6.34 -5.84
N GLU A 339 26.13 7.53 -5.52
CA GLU A 339 26.35 8.59 -6.51
C GLU A 339 27.44 8.21 -7.51
N THR A 340 28.50 7.52 -7.06
CA THR A 340 29.57 7.06 -7.96
C THR A 340 29.09 5.96 -8.91
N LYS A 341 28.05 5.21 -8.51
CA LYS A 341 27.33 4.25 -9.35
C LYS A 341 26.18 4.87 -10.17
N GLY A 342 26.02 6.20 -10.16
CA GLY A 342 24.98 6.90 -10.92
C GLY A 342 23.57 6.74 -10.36
N ILE A 343 23.43 6.26 -9.11
CA ILE A 343 22.14 6.09 -8.43
C ILE A 343 21.84 7.33 -7.60
N THR A 344 20.77 8.04 -7.95
CA THR A 344 20.34 9.25 -7.23
C THR A 344 19.65 8.91 -5.91
N ARG A 345 20.11 9.55 -4.82
CA ARG A 345 19.57 9.37 -3.48
C ARG A 345 18.24 10.12 -3.31
N ASN A 346 17.16 9.38 -3.08
CA ASN A 346 15.87 9.93 -2.62
C ASN A 346 15.73 9.96 -1.08
N LEU A 347 14.68 10.63 -0.59
CA LEU A 347 14.36 10.80 0.84
C LEU A 347 14.35 9.49 1.65
N LYS A 348 13.92 8.37 1.06
CA LYS A 348 13.88 7.08 1.76
C LYS A 348 15.27 6.53 2.07
N HIS A 349 16.25 6.76 1.20
CA HIS A 349 17.64 6.34 1.47
C HIS A 349 18.22 7.11 2.65
N TYR A 350 18.05 8.45 2.66
CA TYR A 350 18.43 9.29 3.80
C TYR A 350 17.72 8.83 5.09
N GLY A 351 16.40 8.59 5.01
CA GLY A 351 15.61 8.03 6.12
C GLY A 351 16.17 6.74 6.70
N THR A 352 16.56 5.82 5.83
CA THR A 352 17.06 4.51 6.24
C THR A 352 18.45 4.62 6.89
N VAL A 353 19.33 5.49 6.38
CA VAL A 353 20.67 5.69 6.96
C VAL A 353 20.62 6.48 8.26
N VAL A 354 19.74 7.48 8.37
CA VAL A 354 19.51 8.20 9.64
C VAL A 354 18.95 7.25 10.71
N ASP A 355 18.04 6.34 10.34
CA ASP A 355 17.55 5.30 11.24
C ASP A 355 18.69 4.34 11.66
N LEU A 356 19.50 3.87 10.71
CA LEU A 356 20.65 2.99 10.97
C LEU A 356 21.66 3.61 11.94
N LEU A 357 22.09 4.86 11.68
CA LEU A 357 23.01 5.60 12.54
C LEU A 357 22.36 5.92 13.90
N GLY A 358 21.08 6.29 13.88
CA GLY A 358 20.29 6.60 15.07
C GLY A 358 20.20 5.41 16.03
N ARG A 359 19.89 4.21 15.51
CA ARG A 359 19.84 2.95 16.27
C ARG A 359 21.21 2.47 16.74
N ALA A 360 22.30 2.96 16.14
CA ALA A 360 23.66 2.69 16.57
C ALA A 360 24.19 3.71 17.59
N GLY A 361 23.41 4.75 17.92
CA GLY A 361 23.84 5.83 18.81
C GLY A 361 24.77 6.86 18.16
N ARG A 362 25.02 6.77 16.85
CA ARG A 362 25.84 7.71 16.06
C ARG A 362 25.04 8.98 15.71
N LEU A 363 24.50 9.64 16.73
CA LEU A 363 23.52 10.73 16.58
C LEU A 363 24.05 11.95 15.82
N THR A 364 25.32 12.30 16.02
CA THR A 364 25.95 13.42 15.32
C THR A 364 26.02 13.17 13.82
N GLU A 365 26.45 11.97 13.42
CA GLU A 365 26.50 11.57 12.01
C GLU A 365 25.11 11.48 11.40
N ALA A 366 24.13 10.95 12.15
CA ALA A 366 22.74 10.97 11.72
C ALA A 366 22.24 12.40 11.44
N TYR A 367 22.57 13.35 12.31
CA TYR A 367 22.25 14.77 12.10
C TYR A 367 23.00 15.40 10.92
N ASP A 368 24.25 15.03 10.70
CA ASP A 368 25.04 15.48 9.55
C ASP A 368 24.48 14.97 8.21
N ILE A 369 23.96 13.74 8.18
CA ILE A 369 23.25 13.19 7.02
C ILE A 369 21.97 14.01 6.71
N ILE A 370 21.22 14.44 7.73
CA ILE A 370 20.04 15.30 7.52
C ILE A 370 20.46 16.66 6.94
N LYS A 371 21.55 17.25 7.46
CA LYS A 371 22.06 18.55 6.99
C LYS A 371 22.63 18.51 5.58
N SER A 372 23.15 17.36 5.13
CA SER A 372 23.71 17.20 3.78
C SER A 372 22.67 16.99 2.67
N MET A 373 21.38 16.92 3.02
CA MET A 373 20.32 16.69 2.05
C MET A 373 20.17 17.84 1.04
N PRO A 374 20.04 17.55 -0.27
CA PRO A 374 19.85 18.59 -1.30
C PRO A 374 18.40 19.10 -1.40
N PHE A 375 17.49 18.61 -0.55
CA PHE A 375 16.08 18.98 -0.49
C PHE A 375 15.58 18.96 0.95
N LEU A 376 14.39 19.50 1.18
CA LEU A 376 13.81 19.61 2.52
C LEU A 376 13.56 18.22 3.13
N PRO A 377 14.06 17.96 4.37
CA PRO A 377 13.67 16.80 5.16
C PRO A 377 12.16 16.73 5.39
N ASP A 378 11.61 15.53 5.58
CA ASP A 378 10.22 15.33 5.96
C ASP A 378 10.04 15.15 7.48
N ILE A 379 8.79 15.14 7.92
CA ILE A 379 8.43 14.97 9.34
C ILE A 379 8.96 13.63 9.88
N VAL A 380 8.92 12.58 9.06
CA VAL A 380 9.33 11.23 9.47
C VAL A 380 10.82 11.18 9.81
N LEU A 381 11.68 11.86 9.02
CA LEU A 381 13.12 11.88 9.26
C LEU A 381 13.49 12.49 10.61
N TRP A 382 12.87 13.63 10.95
CA TRP A 382 13.09 14.28 12.26
C TRP A 382 12.48 13.48 13.41
N GLN A 383 11.36 12.78 13.20
CA GLN A 383 10.80 11.84 14.18
C GLN A 383 11.77 10.68 14.46
N THR A 384 12.42 10.14 13.43
CA THR A 384 13.44 9.09 13.56
C THR A 384 14.61 9.57 14.41
N LEU A 385 15.16 10.76 14.12
CA LEU A 385 16.26 11.33 14.91
C LEU A 385 15.83 11.60 16.35
N LEU A 386 14.63 12.16 16.57
CA LEU A 386 14.10 12.41 17.92
C LEU A 386 13.92 11.11 18.72
N GLY A 387 13.46 10.04 18.08
CA GLY A 387 13.35 8.71 18.68
C GLY A 387 14.72 8.14 19.10
N ALA A 388 15.75 8.31 18.26
CA ALA A 388 17.12 7.94 18.60
C ALA A 388 17.65 8.78 19.77
N CYS A 389 17.43 10.09 19.76
CA CYS A 389 17.83 10.98 20.85
C CYS A 389 17.17 10.62 22.18
N LYS A 390 15.90 10.19 22.17
CA LYS A 390 15.23 9.63 23.37
C LYS A 390 15.97 8.40 23.89
N THR A 391 16.34 7.49 23.00
CA THR A 391 16.95 6.19 23.36
C THR A 391 18.33 6.38 23.99
N TYR A 392 19.12 7.31 23.47
CA TYR A 392 20.49 7.59 23.95
C TYR A 392 20.60 8.82 24.86
N GLY A 393 19.48 9.47 25.18
CA GLY A 393 19.44 10.60 26.11
C GLY A 393 20.08 11.91 25.60
N ASN A 394 20.18 12.13 24.29
CA ASN A 394 20.74 13.38 23.76
C ASN A 394 19.68 14.49 23.75
N VAL A 395 19.65 15.27 24.83
CA VAL A 395 18.66 16.34 25.03
C VAL A 395 18.79 17.47 24.00
N GLU A 396 20.02 17.86 23.66
CA GLU A 396 20.26 18.98 22.73
C GLU A 396 19.74 18.69 21.32
N LEU A 397 20.09 17.52 20.76
CA LEU A 397 19.59 17.09 19.45
C LEU A 397 18.07 16.82 19.48
N ALA A 398 17.53 16.32 20.60
CA ALA A 398 16.08 16.17 20.77
C ALA A 398 15.34 17.52 20.69
N GLU A 399 15.87 18.57 21.32
CA GLU A 399 15.31 19.92 21.26
C GLU A 399 15.42 20.55 19.85
N ILE A 400 16.51 20.27 19.12
CA ILE A 400 16.65 20.68 17.71
C ILE A 400 15.62 19.97 16.84
N ALA A 401 15.53 18.64 16.91
CA ALA A 401 14.59 17.85 16.13
C ALA A 401 13.13 18.24 16.42
N SER A 402 12.79 18.45 17.70
CA SER A 402 11.45 18.88 18.08
C SER A 402 11.11 20.29 17.57
N ARG A 403 12.04 21.24 17.59
CA ARG A 403 11.79 22.58 17.01
C ARG A 403 11.52 22.48 15.51
N LYS A 404 12.30 21.69 14.78
CA LYS A 404 12.10 21.45 13.35
C LYS A 404 10.74 20.83 13.05
N LEU A 405 10.31 19.84 13.83
CA LEU A 405 8.97 19.24 13.70
C LEU A 405 7.85 20.27 13.89
N ILE A 406 7.99 21.19 14.84
CA ILE A 406 7.02 22.27 15.08
C ILE A 406 7.01 23.27 13.93
N GLU A 407 8.19 23.70 13.45
CA GLU A 407 8.33 24.60 12.29
C GLU A 407 7.67 24.02 11.03
N MET A 408 7.73 22.69 10.87
CA MET A 408 7.11 21.96 9.76
C MET A 408 5.60 21.71 9.94
N GLY A 409 4.99 22.20 11.02
CA GLY A 409 3.57 22.02 11.30
C GLY A 409 3.20 20.60 11.74
N SER A 410 4.12 19.82 12.31
CA SER A 410 3.76 18.52 12.88
C SER A 410 2.81 18.71 14.08
N HIS A 411 1.69 18.00 14.04
CA HIS A 411 0.73 17.88 15.14
C HIS A 411 0.69 16.45 15.71
N SER A 412 1.70 15.63 15.40
CA SER A 412 1.75 14.23 15.82
C SER A 412 1.91 14.10 17.34
N CYS A 413 1.00 13.33 17.97
CA CYS A 413 1.06 12.97 19.40
C CYS A 413 2.41 12.35 19.77
N GLY A 414 2.95 11.53 18.87
CA GLY A 414 4.20 10.82 19.08
C GLY A 414 5.36 11.76 19.35
N ASP A 415 5.40 12.92 18.69
CA ASP A 415 6.54 13.84 18.73
C ASP A 415 6.62 14.51 20.11
N PHE A 416 5.47 14.98 20.61
CA PHE A 416 5.35 15.53 21.96
C PHE A 416 5.59 14.46 23.02
N VAL A 417 5.11 13.22 22.82
CA VAL A 417 5.38 12.11 23.76
C VAL A 417 6.86 11.73 23.77
N LEU A 418 7.55 11.75 22.62
CA LEU A 418 8.99 11.47 22.54
C LEU A 418 9.79 12.56 23.25
N LEU A 419 9.49 13.84 23.01
CA LEU A 419 10.16 14.96 23.69
C LEU A 419 9.87 14.95 25.20
N SER A 420 8.62 14.73 25.60
CA SER A 420 8.23 14.61 27.01
C SER A 420 8.95 13.45 27.70
N HIS A 421 9.17 12.33 27.01
CA HIS A 421 9.98 11.24 27.54
C HIS A 421 11.44 11.66 27.76
N VAL A 422 12.05 12.35 26.79
CA VAL A 422 13.43 12.84 26.92
C VAL A 422 13.55 13.70 28.17
N TYR A 423 12.63 14.65 28.39
CA TYR A 423 12.64 15.49 29.59
C TYR A 423 12.40 14.71 30.90
N ALA A 424 11.48 13.74 30.89
CA ALA A 424 11.20 12.90 32.06
C ALA A 424 12.42 12.07 32.48
N THR A 425 13.17 11.50 31.52
CA THR A 425 14.41 10.74 31.79
C THR A 425 15.44 11.57 32.55
N TYR A 426 15.49 12.89 32.32
CA TYR A 426 16.40 13.81 32.98
C TYR A 426 15.76 14.62 34.11
N GLN A 427 14.61 14.17 34.64
CA GLN A 427 13.90 14.80 35.76
C GLN A 427 13.54 16.28 35.52
N ARG A 428 13.42 16.71 34.25
CA ARG A 428 13.00 18.06 33.86
C ARG A 428 11.47 18.18 33.86
N TRP A 429 10.85 18.00 35.03
CA TRP A 429 9.39 17.90 35.19
C TRP A 429 8.61 19.15 34.75
N ASN A 430 9.20 20.34 34.91
CA ASN A 430 8.62 21.58 34.41
C ASN A 430 8.44 21.56 32.88
N ASP A 431 9.37 20.95 32.17
CA ASP A 431 9.35 20.85 30.70
C ASP A 431 8.36 19.79 30.23
N VAL A 432 8.21 18.70 30.98
CA VAL A 432 7.13 17.71 30.81
C VAL A 432 5.76 18.37 30.91
N GLY A 433 5.56 19.24 31.91
CA GLY A 433 4.34 20.03 32.08
C GLY A 433 4.03 20.88 30.85
N ARG A 434 5.02 21.68 30.39
CA ARG A 434 4.89 22.53 29.19
C ARG A 434 4.51 21.76 27.93
N VAL A 435 5.10 20.58 27.72
CA VAL A 435 4.79 19.72 26.58
C VAL A 435 3.35 19.18 26.65
N ARG A 436 2.88 18.77 27.83
CA ARG A 436 1.50 18.28 28.01
C ARG A 436 0.45 19.36 27.79
N ASP A 437 0.71 20.59 28.23
CA ASP A 437 -0.19 21.71 27.99
C ASP A 437 -0.28 22.07 26.51
N ALA A 438 0.85 22.04 25.79
CA ALA A 438 0.89 22.21 24.35
C ALA A 438 0.12 21.11 23.59
N MET A 439 0.12 19.87 24.09
CA MET A 439 -0.67 18.77 23.51
C MET A 439 -2.18 19.00 23.67
N LYS A 440 -2.64 19.44 24.86
CA LYS A 440 -4.06 19.72 25.13
C LYS A 440 -4.59 20.85 24.25
N PHE A 441 -3.78 21.87 24.02
CA PHE A 441 -4.17 23.03 23.19
C PHE A 441 -4.35 22.68 21.71
N LYS A 442 -3.72 21.61 21.20
CA LYS A 442 -3.65 21.28 19.76
C LYS A 442 -4.60 20.15 19.29
N ASP A 443 -5.57 19.71 20.12
CA ASP A 443 -6.54 18.62 19.84
C ASP A 443 -5.92 17.36 19.18
N VAL A 444 -4.81 16.89 19.73
CA VAL A 444 -4.04 15.79 19.13
C VAL A 444 -4.68 14.42 19.46
N ARG A 445 -5.11 13.66 18.44
CA ARG A 445 -5.75 12.34 18.59
C ARG A 445 -4.78 11.16 18.42
N LYS A 446 -4.85 10.16 19.30
CA LYS A 446 -4.01 8.95 19.27
C LYS A 446 -4.54 7.91 18.29
N VAL A 447 -3.67 7.36 17.44
CA VAL A 447 -4.00 6.18 16.62
C VAL A 447 -4.00 4.94 17.52
N PRO A 448 -5.10 4.17 17.60
CA PRO A 448 -5.15 2.96 18.41
C PRO A 448 -4.24 1.86 17.80
N GLY A 449 -3.46 1.22 18.66
CA GLY A 449 -2.70 0.01 18.30
C GLY A 449 -3.62 -1.20 18.29
N PHE A 450 -3.46 -2.06 17.29
CA PHE A 450 -4.18 -3.34 17.20
C PHE A 450 -3.29 -4.40 16.58
N SER A 451 -3.56 -5.65 16.91
CA SER A 451 -2.86 -6.81 16.39
C SER A 451 -3.82 -7.80 15.74
N TYR A 452 -3.35 -8.50 14.72
CA TYR A 452 -4.06 -9.63 14.11
C TYR A 452 -3.31 -10.94 14.33
N THR A 453 -4.02 -12.05 14.41
CA THR A 453 -3.45 -13.40 14.31
C THR A 453 -4.40 -14.30 13.53
N GLU A 454 -3.85 -15.22 12.73
CA GLU A 454 -4.62 -16.23 12.00
C GLU A 454 -4.62 -17.54 12.79
N VAL A 455 -5.80 -18.10 13.02
CA VAL A 455 -5.97 -19.46 13.53
C VAL A 455 -7.02 -20.17 12.68
N ASP A 456 -6.69 -21.37 12.19
CA ASP A 456 -7.57 -22.20 11.36
C ASP A 456 -8.18 -21.47 10.14
N GLY A 457 -7.39 -20.60 9.49
CA GLY A 457 -7.84 -19.82 8.33
C GLY A 457 -8.71 -18.61 8.65
N VAL A 458 -8.94 -18.30 9.93
CA VAL A 458 -9.73 -17.14 10.39
C VAL A 458 -8.81 -16.10 11.01
N LEU A 459 -8.97 -14.84 10.58
CA LEU A 459 -8.21 -13.71 11.12
C LEU A 459 -8.92 -13.11 12.34
N HIS A 460 -8.23 -13.06 13.48
CA HIS A 460 -8.73 -12.49 14.72
C HIS A 460 -8.04 -11.17 15.01
N LYS A 461 -8.82 -10.11 15.25
CA LYS A 461 -8.33 -8.77 15.59
C LYS A 461 -8.41 -8.55 17.10
N PHE A 462 -7.37 -7.97 17.67
CA PHE A 462 -7.29 -7.57 19.06
C PHE A 462 -6.89 -6.10 19.17
N VAL A 463 -7.57 -5.36 20.06
CA VAL A 463 -7.15 -4.03 20.52
C VAL A 463 -6.58 -4.13 21.95
N ASN A 464 -5.96 -3.06 22.46
CA ASN A 464 -5.52 -3.06 23.87
C ASN A 464 -6.73 -3.21 24.80
N GLY A 465 -6.65 -4.15 25.75
CA GLY A 465 -7.74 -4.44 26.68
C GLY A 465 -9.01 -4.99 26.02
N ASP A 466 -8.90 -5.64 24.86
CA ASP A 466 -10.06 -6.13 24.11
C ASP A 466 -10.89 -7.15 24.90
N GLN A 467 -12.20 -6.94 24.96
CA GLN A 467 -13.19 -7.86 25.53
C GLN A 467 -14.33 -8.19 24.54
N SER A 468 -14.20 -7.74 23.28
CA SER A 468 -15.21 -7.95 22.24
C SER A 468 -15.16 -9.36 21.65
N HIS A 469 -14.04 -10.08 21.80
CA HIS A 469 -13.88 -11.44 21.32
C HIS A 469 -14.74 -12.42 22.13
N SER A 470 -15.39 -13.38 21.46
CA SER A 470 -16.28 -14.37 22.10
C SER A 470 -15.62 -15.15 23.24
N CYS A 471 -14.33 -15.43 23.10
CA CYS A 471 -13.51 -16.19 24.07
C CYS A 471 -12.66 -15.29 24.99
N TRP A 472 -12.98 -14.01 25.18
CA TRP A 472 -12.09 -13.07 25.88
C TRP A 472 -11.68 -13.53 27.30
N ARG A 473 -12.58 -14.19 28.05
CA ARG A 473 -12.27 -14.70 29.40
C ARG A 473 -11.18 -15.77 29.40
N GLU A 474 -11.23 -16.69 28.42
CA GLU A 474 -10.20 -17.72 28.24
C GLU A 474 -8.86 -17.09 27.88
N ILE A 475 -8.88 -16.09 26.99
CA ILE A 475 -7.67 -15.37 26.54
C ILE A 475 -7.00 -14.67 27.72
N TYR A 476 -7.77 -14.01 28.60
CA TYR A 476 -7.25 -13.33 29.77
C TYR A 476 -6.67 -14.33 30.77
N ALA A 477 -7.39 -15.41 31.07
CA ALA A 477 -6.87 -16.46 31.94
C ALA A 477 -5.57 -17.07 31.39
N LYS A 478 -5.46 -17.26 30.07
CA LYS A 478 -4.21 -17.73 29.46
C LYS A 478 -3.09 -16.69 29.56
N LEU A 479 -3.41 -15.42 29.37
CA LEU A 479 -2.45 -14.35 29.49
C LEU A 479 -1.92 -14.24 30.93
N ASP A 480 -2.78 -14.40 31.93
CA ASP A 480 -2.37 -14.44 33.34
C ASP A 480 -1.43 -15.63 33.62
N GLU A 481 -1.74 -16.82 33.09
CA GLU A 481 -0.85 -17.99 33.15
C GLU A 481 0.51 -17.69 32.47
N ILE A 482 0.50 -17.08 31.28
CA ILE A 482 1.72 -16.68 30.57
C ILE A 482 2.55 -15.73 31.43
N MET A 483 1.94 -14.66 31.96
CA MET A 483 2.62 -13.65 32.76
C MET A 483 3.19 -14.26 34.05
N PHE A 484 2.46 -15.18 34.69
CA PHE A 484 2.95 -15.92 35.84
C PHE A 484 4.20 -16.76 35.50
N ARG A 485 4.13 -17.58 34.44
CA ARG A 485 5.24 -18.47 34.07
C ARG A 485 6.49 -17.73 33.60
N ILE A 486 6.35 -16.59 32.90
CA ILE A 486 7.52 -15.80 32.48
C ILE A 486 8.15 -15.02 33.64
N LYS A 487 7.39 -14.66 34.69
CA LYS A 487 7.93 -14.06 35.92
C LYS A 487 8.89 -15.02 36.62
N GLU A 488 8.57 -16.32 36.68
CA GLU A 488 9.49 -17.36 37.19
C GLU A 488 10.78 -17.49 36.37
N HIS A 489 10.76 -17.04 35.11
CA HIS A 489 11.91 -17.03 34.19
C HIS A 489 12.62 -15.67 34.13
N GLY A 490 12.36 -14.78 35.09
CA GLY A 490 13.06 -13.51 35.27
C GLY A 490 12.48 -12.31 34.50
N HIS A 491 11.23 -12.39 34.04
CA HIS A 491 10.57 -11.23 33.44
C HIS A 491 10.36 -10.10 34.46
N VAL A 492 10.81 -8.90 34.11
CA VAL A 492 10.52 -7.65 34.82
C VAL A 492 9.81 -6.71 33.84
N ALA A 493 8.66 -6.16 34.24
CA ALA A 493 7.87 -5.27 33.39
C ALA A 493 8.58 -3.94 33.16
N GLU A 494 8.55 -3.43 31.93
CA GLU A 494 9.25 -2.20 31.53
C GLU A 494 8.42 -0.94 31.84
N THR A 495 8.15 -0.72 33.14
CA THR A 495 7.26 0.35 33.63
C THR A 495 7.78 1.77 33.38
N ARG A 496 9.08 1.95 33.14
CA ARG A 496 9.71 3.25 32.81
C ARG A 496 9.12 3.96 31.57
N PHE A 497 8.43 3.22 30.70
CA PHE A 497 7.76 3.77 29.52
C PHE A 497 6.28 4.15 29.78
N VAL A 498 5.75 3.91 30.97
CA VAL A 498 4.40 4.32 31.38
C VAL A 498 4.48 5.69 32.05
N LEU A 499 4.17 6.74 31.27
CA LEU A 499 4.27 8.15 31.68
C LEU A 499 3.15 8.63 32.63
N HIS A 500 2.23 7.76 33.01
CA HIS A 500 1.19 8.10 33.98
C HIS A 500 1.81 8.13 35.37
N ASP A 501 1.49 9.17 36.14
CA ASP A 501 1.89 9.29 37.54
C ASP A 501 0.96 8.42 38.39
N ILE A 502 1.16 7.11 38.28
CA ILE A 502 0.40 6.04 38.94
C ILE A 502 1.39 5.09 39.62
N GLY A 503 0.90 4.27 40.57
CA GLY A 503 1.75 3.30 41.26
C GLY A 503 2.39 2.30 40.30
N GLU A 504 3.54 1.73 40.68
CA GLU A 504 4.26 0.76 39.84
C GLU A 504 3.39 -0.45 39.46
N GLU A 505 2.54 -0.94 40.38
CA GLU A 505 1.57 -2.01 40.11
C GLU A 505 0.56 -1.62 39.03
N ASP A 506 0.08 -0.38 39.02
CA ASP A 506 -0.84 0.12 37.99
C ASP A 506 -0.15 0.29 36.64
N LYS A 507 1.15 0.65 36.63
CA LYS A 507 1.95 0.68 35.39
C LYS A 507 2.11 -0.70 34.79
N GLU A 508 2.37 -1.74 35.61
CA GLU A 508 2.42 -3.14 35.15
C GLU A 508 1.07 -3.60 34.57
N ASN A 509 -0.03 -3.23 35.21
CA ASN A 509 -1.39 -3.58 34.75
C ASN A 509 -1.70 -2.97 33.37
N VAL A 510 -1.27 -1.74 33.10
CA VAL A 510 -1.43 -1.09 31.79
C VAL A 510 -0.68 -1.84 30.67
N LEU A 511 0.49 -2.39 30.97
CA LEU A 511 1.33 -3.14 30.01
C LEU A 511 0.83 -4.57 29.77
N SER A 512 0.03 -5.12 30.69
CA SER A 512 -0.36 -6.53 30.66
C SER A 512 -1.27 -6.85 29.47
N TYR A 513 -2.20 -5.96 29.11
CA TYR A 513 -3.25 -6.23 28.11
C TYR A 513 -2.99 -5.60 26.73
N HIS A 514 -1.73 -5.57 26.30
CA HIS A 514 -1.40 -5.12 24.95
C HIS A 514 -1.94 -6.09 23.88
N SER A 515 -2.35 -5.54 22.73
CA SER A 515 -2.96 -6.32 21.64
C SER A 515 -2.08 -7.47 21.14
N GLU A 516 -0.76 -7.29 21.15
CA GLU A 516 0.23 -8.32 20.78
C GLU A 516 0.16 -9.52 21.73
N LYS A 517 0.09 -9.26 23.04
CA LYS A 517 0.04 -10.30 24.07
C LYS A 517 -1.28 -11.06 24.02
N LEU A 518 -2.40 -10.35 23.83
CA LEU A 518 -3.72 -10.96 23.63
C LEU A 518 -3.73 -11.87 22.40
N ALA A 519 -3.15 -11.42 21.28
CA ALA A 519 -3.05 -12.22 20.06
C ALA A 519 -2.21 -13.49 20.26
N VAL A 520 -1.06 -13.38 20.94
CA VAL A 520 -0.21 -14.55 21.27
C VAL A 520 -0.92 -15.51 22.22
N ALA A 521 -1.60 -15.00 23.25
CA ALA A 521 -2.35 -15.82 24.20
C ALA A 521 -3.50 -16.58 23.52
N PHE A 522 -4.26 -15.91 22.66
CA PHE A 522 -5.30 -16.55 21.86
C PHE A 522 -4.73 -17.62 20.93
N ALA A 523 -3.64 -17.32 20.21
CA ALA A 523 -3.01 -18.29 19.32
C ALA A 523 -2.49 -19.51 20.10
N LEU A 524 -1.87 -19.32 21.27
CA LEU A 524 -1.44 -20.44 22.13
C LEU A 524 -2.60 -21.32 22.61
N LEU A 525 -3.78 -20.74 22.84
CA LEU A 525 -4.97 -21.50 23.25
C LEU A 525 -5.54 -22.39 22.15
N LYS A 526 -5.55 -21.89 20.91
CA LYS A 526 -6.32 -22.51 19.82
C LYS A 526 -5.46 -23.28 18.82
N SER A 527 -4.18 -22.93 18.67
CA SER A 527 -3.30 -23.60 17.73
C SER A 527 -2.76 -24.93 18.25
N SER A 528 -2.49 -25.86 17.33
CA SER A 528 -1.87 -27.14 17.63
C SER A 528 -0.46 -26.99 18.22
N GLN A 529 -0.05 -27.98 19.02
CA GLN A 529 1.27 -28.00 19.65
C GLN A 529 2.36 -27.99 18.58
N GLY A 530 3.33 -27.06 18.73
CA GLY A 530 4.47 -26.92 17.81
C GLY A 530 4.21 -26.08 16.55
N ALA A 531 2.97 -25.69 16.23
CA ALA A 531 2.71 -24.82 15.08
C ALA A 531 3.35 -23.42 15.29
N PRO A 532 3.87 -22.74 14.26
CA PRO A 532 4.33 -21.36 14.42
C PRO A 532 3.13 -20.42 14.66
N ILE A 533 3.31 -19.42 15.52
CA ILE A 533 2.29 -18.38 15.78
C ILE A 533 2.64 -17.15 14.97
N GLN A 534 1.66 -16.56 14.27
CA GLN A 534 1.86 -15.33 13.50
C GLN A 534 1.04 -14.18 14.08
N VAL A 535 1.70 -13.05 14.31
CA VAL A 535 1.05 -11.83 14.80
C VAL A 535 1.44 -10.65 13.91
N ILE A 536 0.46 -9.87 13.46
CA ILE A 536 0.69 -8.64 12.71
C ILE A 536 0.28 -7.44 13.56
N LYS A 537 1.20 -6.51 13.78
CA LYS A 537 0.99 -5.26 14.51
C LYS A 537 0.99 -4.09 13.53
N ASN A 538 0.01 -3.19 13.68
CA ASN A 538 -0.09 -1.98 12.85
C ASN A 538 0.95 -0.90 13.19
N LEU A 539 1.53 -0.97 14.38
CA LEU A 539 2.57 -0.09 14.90
C LEU A 539 3.88 -0.87 15.08
N ARG A 540 4.94 -0.18 15.48
CA ARG A 540 6.16 -0.83 15.97
C ARG A 540 5.84 -1.55 17.30
N ILE A 541 6.34 -2.76 17.48
CA ILE A 541 6.18 -3.49 18.75
C ILE A 541 6.83 -2.70 19.89
N CYS A 542 6.30 -2.74 21.12
CA CYS A 542 6.94 -2.08 22.27
C CYS A 542 7.96 -3.00 22.98
N VAL A 543 8.84 -2.40 23.80
CA VAL A 543 9.99 -3.11 24.41
C VAL A 543 9.51 -4.25 25.29
N ASP A 544 8.50 -3.95 26.10
CA ASP A 544 7.86 -4.92 26.97
C ASP A 544 7.25 -6.11 26.20
N CYS A 545 6.47 -5.85 25.14
CA CYS A 545 5.90 -6.92 24.31
C CYS A 545 6.97 -7.76 23.64
N HIS A 546 8.05 -7.15 23.17
CA HIS A 546 9.16 -7.87 22.55
C HIS A 546 9.82 -8.84 23.55
N GLU A 547 10.12 -8.39 24.77
CA GLU A 547 10.71 -9.23 25.81
C GLU A 547 9.75 -10.32 26.30
N VAL A 548 8.47 -9.99 26.48
CA VAL A 548 7.45 -10.98 26.85
C VAL A 548 7.37 -12.08 25.80
N ILE A 549 7.24 -11.74 24.51
CA ILE A 549 7.12 -12.73 23.43
C ILE A 549 8.40 -13.56 23.29
N LYS A 550 9.57 -12.95 23.51
CA LYS A 550 10.85 -13.67 23.57
C LYS A 550 10.79 -14.75 24.67
N LEU A 551 10.40 -14.40 25.89
CA LEU A 551 10.27 -15.38 26.99
C LEU A 551 9.18 -16.42 26.73
N VAL A 552 8.04 -16.03 26.16
CA VAL A 552 6.97 -16.96 25.76
C VAL A 552 7.51 -18.00 24.77
N SER A 553 8.30 -17.59 23.78
CA SER A 553 8.89 -18.52 22.79
C SER A 553 9.77 -19.60 23.44
N LYS A 554 10.40 -19.28 24.58
CA LYS A 554 11.21 -20.21 25.38
C LYS A 554 10.34 -21.11 26.24
N VAL A 555 9.46 -20.52 27.06
CA VAL A 555 8.65 -21.23 28.07
C VAL A 555 7.65 -22.20 27.44
N TYR A 556 7.10 -21.84 26.30
CA TYR A 556 6.11 -22.65 25.59
C TYR A 556 6.71 -23.46 24.42
N GLU A 557 8.02 -23.32 24.17
CA GLU A 557 8.72 -23.97 23.04
C GLU A 557 8.01 -23.73 21.70
N ARG A 558 7.60 -22.49 21.46
CA ARG A 558 6.89 -22.08 20.23
C ARG A 558 7.71 -21.09 19.44
N GLU A 559 7.74 -21.28 18.13
CA GLU A 559 8.17 -20.23 17.20
C GLU A 559 7.05 -19.19 17.05
N ILE A 560 7.39 -17.92 17.29
CA ILE A 560 6.44 -16.80 17.17
C ILE A 560 7.02 -15.80 16.17
N ILE A 561 6.26 -15.48 15.13
CA ILE A 561 6.64 -14.53 14.09
C ILE A 561 5.76 -13.29 14.25
N VAL A 562 6.36 -12.17 14.61
CA VAL A 562 5.66 -10.89 14.72
C VAL A 562 6.08 -9.98 13.57
N ARG A 563 5.13 -9.56 12.74
CA ARG A 563 5.31 -8.49 11.76
C ARG A 563 4.88 -7.18 12.39
N ASP A 564 5.80 -6.24 12.55
CA ASP A 564 5.45 -4.87 12.91
C ASP A 564 5.42 -3.97 11.68
N ARG A 565 5.25 -2.65 11.87
CA ARG A 565 5.24 -1.69 10.75
C ARG A 565 6.54 -1.67 9.92
N ALA A 566 7.67 -2.05 10.50
CA ALA A 566 8.99 -1.93 9.90
C ALA A 566 9.54 -3.28 9.40
N ARG A 567 9.37 -4.36 10.16
CA ARG A 567 10.05 -5.64 9.91
C ARG A 567 9.37 -6.85 10.56
N PHE A 568 9.96 -8.02 10.32
CA PHE A 568 9.67 -9.25 11.04
C PHE A 568 10.60 -9.45 12.23
N HIS A 569 10.03 -9.96 13.31
CA HIS A 569 10.72 -10.45 14.48
C HIS A 569 10.36 -11.93 14.63
N ARG A 570 11.34 -12.81 14.51
CA ARG A 570 11.16 -14.26 14.68
C ARG A 570 11.72 -14.66 16.04
N PHE A 571 10.83 -15.02 16.95
CA PHE A 571 11.14 -15.42 18.30
C PHE A 571 11.20 -16.94 18.39
N LYS A 572 12.34 -17.47 18.86
CA LYS A 572 12.54 -18.91 19.03
C LYS A 572 13.50 -19.15 20.19
N GLY A 573 13.10 -20.03 21.12
CA GLY A 573 13.95 -20.47 22.24
C GLY A 573 14.44 -19.34 23.16
N GLY A 574 13.71 -18.23 23.27
CA GLY A 574 14.14 -17.10 24.10
C GLY A 574 15.07 -16.12 23.38
N SER A 575 15.16 -16.20 22.05
CA SER A 575 15.92 -15.26 21.22
C SER A 575 15.02 -14.66 20.15
N CYS A 576 15.37 -13.47 19.66
CA CYS A 576 14.72 -12.85 18.51
C CYS A 576 15.71 -12.73 17.34
N SER A 577 15.24 -12.91 16.10
CA SER A 577 16.05 -12.77 14.87
C SER A 577 16.76 -11.42 14.77
N CYS A 578 16.27 -10.41 15.45
CA CYS A 578 16.88 -9.10 15.45
C CYS A 578 18.04 -8.88 16.41
N ARG A 579 18.36 -9.86 17.26
CA ARG A 579 19.47 -9.77 18.25
C ARG A 579 19.36 -8.53 19.15
N ASP A 580 18.13 -8.14 19.49
CA ASP A 580 17.79 -6.95 20.30
C ASP A 580 18.20 -5.61 19.69
N TYR A 581 18.58 -5.62 18.42
CA TYR A 581 18.77 -4.43 17.61
C TYR A 581 17.47 -4.12 16.86
N TRP A 582 16.56 -3.32 17.43
CA TRP A 582 15.44 -2.73 16.68
C TRP A 582 15.35 -1.25 16.89
#